data_AF-A0A1W1YGG0-F1
#
_entry.id   AF-A0A1W1YGG0-F1
#
_cell.length_a   1.000
_cell.length_b   1.000
_cell.length_c   1.000
_cell.angle_alpha   90.00
_cell.angle_beta   90.00
_cell.angle_gamma   90.00
#
_symmetry.space_group_name_H-M   'P 1'
#
loop_
_entity.id
_entity.type
_entity.pdbx_description
1 polymer ?
#
loop_
_entity_poly.entity_id
_entity_poly.type
_entity_poly.pdbx_seq_one_letter_code
_entity_poly.pdbx_strand_id
1 'polypeptide(L)'
;MNRALTRKILKIETPRLKLGLLEIEKSPAFSIFGSMNKRTLLNFLISLGIIFSSIISYFHDILTNKDGELRDWVPNLGLVDAIKDSEGYPLGFTNYRVLLYILGLNIAMHIGYLGWYFAAKGKPYRFFILVPVFISLYQIIINLLNQRSSVLNDVSTKFIITIVIIIAIVLNFYLRKNNEKNTY
;
A
#
# COMPACT_ATOMS: atom_id res chain seq x y z
N MET A 1 -24.80 -34.28 -25.29
CA MET A 1 -24.73 -32.81 -25.44
C MET A 1 -23.74 -32.47 -26.54
N ASN A 2 -24.18 -31.74 -27.56
CA ASN A 2 -23.66 -31.79 -28.93
C ASN A 2 -22.39 -30.92 -29.12
N ARG A 3 -21.22 -31.53 -29.40
CA ARG A 3 -19.95 -30.81 -29.67
C ARG A 3 -20.06 -29.80 -30.81
N ALA A 4 -21.04 -29.95 -31.70
CA ALA A 4 -21.34 -29.02 -32.78
C ALA A 4 -21.95 -27.69 -32.27
N LEU A 5 -22.75 -27.72 -31.19
CA LEU A 5 -23.31 -26.52 -30.58
C LEU A 5 -22.23 -25.71 -29.86
N THR A 6 -21.32 -26.39 -29.14
CA THR A 6 -20.19 -25.75 -28.44
C THR A 6 -19.26 -25.03 -29.42
N ARG A 7 -18.97 -25.62 -30.58
CA ARG A 7 -18.15 -24.98 -31.62
C ARG A 7 -18.84 -23.79 -32.29
N LYS A 8 -20.16 -23.81 -32.45
CA LYS A 8 -20.92 -22.66 -32.98
C LYS A 8 -20.93 -21.50 -32.00
N ILE A 9 -21.12 -21.76 -30.70
CA ILE A 9 -21.11 -20.73 -29.65
C ILE A 9 -19.72 -20.07 -29.55
N LEU A 10 -18.65 -20.86 -29.51
CA LEU A 10 -17.26 -20.34 -29.44
C LEU A 10 -16.88 -19.49 -30.67
N LYS A 11 -17.42 -19.81 -31.84
CA LYS A 11 -17.19 -19.06 -33.10
C LYS A 11 -18.05 -17.79 -33.20
N ILE A 12 -19.11 -17.66 -32.40
CA ILE A 12 -19.96 -16.46 -32.33
C ILE A 12 -19.45 -15.46 -31.27
N GLU A 13 -18.83 -15.94 -30.19
CA GLU A 13 -18.24 -15.06 -29.15
C GLU A 13 -16.89 -14.46 -29.57
N THR A 14 -16.05 -15.22 -30.26
CA THR A 14 -14.73 -14.77 -30.74
C THR A 14 -14.75 -13.52 -31.64
N PRO A 15 -15.67 -13.35 -32.61
CA PRO A 15 -15.73 -12.14 -33.42
C PRO A 15 -16.21 -10.91 -32.63
N ARG A 16 -17.10 -11.07 -31.64
CA ARG A 16 -17.53 -9.96 -30.77
C ARG A 16 -16.41 -9.47 -29.85
N LEU A 17 -15.62 -10.38 -29.30
CA LEU A 17 -14.43 -10.04 -28.51
C LEU A 17 -13.36 -9.34 -29.35
N LYS A 18 -13.15 -9.78 -30.60
CA LYS A 18 -12.24 -9.09 -31.53
C LYS A 18 -12.74 -7.69 -31.93
N LEU A 19 -14.05 -7.52 -32.13
CA LEU A 19 -14.64 -6.21 -32.40
C LEU A 19 -14.47 -5.25 -31.21
N GLY A 20 -14.74 -5.73 -30.00
CA GLY A 20 -14.59 -4.94 -28.78
C GLY A 20 -13.14 -4.50 -28.51
N LEU A 21 -12.16 -5.38 -28.78
CA LEU A 21 -10.74 -5.01 -28.67
C LEU A 21 -10.32 -3.96 -29.71
N LEU A 22 -10.81 -4.05 -30.95
CA LEU A 22 -10.55 -3.07 -32.00
C LEU A 22 -11.23 -1.72 -31.73
N GLU A 23 -12.40 -1.70 -31.07
CA GLU A 23 -13.05 -0.48 -30.62
C GLU A 23 -12.32 0.19 -29.44
N ILE A 24 -11.78 -0.60 -28.51
CA ILE A 24 -10.94 -0.10 -27.41
C ILE A 24 -9.64 0.51 -27.95
N GLU A 25 -9.02 -0.09 -28.97
CA GLU A 25 -7.81 0.43 -29.62
C GLU A 25 -8.07 1.76 -30.35
N LYS A 26 -9.26 1.94 -30.93
CA LYS A 26 -9.69 3.18 -31.60
C LYS A 26 -10.25 4.23 -30.65
N SER A 27 -10.34 3.93 -29.36
CA SER A 27 -10.80 4.88 -28.35
C SER A 27 -9.88 6.10 -28.29
N PRO A 28 -10.43 7.32 -28.22
CA PRO A 28 -9.62 8.53 -28.05
C PRO A 28 -8.75 8.46 -26.78
N ALA A 29 -9.18 7.72 -25.74
CA ALA A 29 -8.39 7.51 -24.53
C ALA A 29 -7.09 6.74 -24.81
N PHE A 30 -7.15 5.65 -25.59
CA PHE A 30 -5.97 4.82 -25.88
C PHE A 30 -4.98 5.54 -26.80
N SER A 31 -5.49 6.32 -27.75
CA SER A 31 -4.72 7.26 -28.59
C SER A 31 -3.95 8.31 -27.77
N ILE A 32 -4.56 8.86 -26.71
CA ILE A 32 -3.90 9.82 -25.81
C ILE A 32 -2.75 9.15 -25.03
N PHE A 33 -2.94 7.91 -24.55
CA PHE A 33 -1.87 7.19 -23.85
C PHE A 33 -0.71 6.76 -24.77
N GLY A 34 -0.99 6.37 -26.01
CA GLY A 34 0.02 6.00 -26.99
C GLY A 34 0.86 7.17 -27.53
N SER A 35 0.30 8.40 -27.51
CA SER A 35 0.97 9.62 -27.96
C SER A 35 1.70 10.39 -26.85
N MET A 36 1.52 10.01 -25.58
CA MET A 36 2.16 10.68 -24.47
C MET A 36 3.66 10.39 -24.37
N ASN A 37 4.44 11.43 -24.11
CA ASN A 37 5.84 11.28 -23.74
C ASN A 37 5.97 10.43 -22.46
N LYS A 38 6.94 9.51 -22.42
CA LYS A 38 7.25 8.65 -21.26
C LYS A 38 7.34 9.44 -19.95
N ARG A 39 7.88 10.66 -19.97
CA ARG A 39 7.98 11.51 -18.78
C ARG A 39 6.61 12.00 -18.29
N THR A 40 5.73 12.38 -19.22
CA THR A 40 4.36 12.81 -18.91
C THR A 40 3.52 11.63 -18.40
N LEU A 41 3.64 10.46 -19.04
CA LEU A 41 2.98 9.24 -18.60
C LEU A 41 3.42 8.84 -17.19
N LEU A 42 4.73 8.89 -16.91
CA LEU A 42 5.25 8.61 -15.58
C LEU A 42 4.71 9.58 -14.52
N ASN A 43 4.71 10.88 -14.80
CA ASN A 43 4.16 11.88 -13.88
C ASN A 43 2.66 11.65 -13.62
N PHE A 44 1.90 11.29 -14.67
CA PHE A 44 0.48 10.96 -14.54
C PHE A 44 0.26 9.72 -13.64
N LEU A 45 1.04 8.65 -13.82
CA LEU A 45 0.98 7.46 -12.97
C LEU A 45 1.37 7.75 -11.52
N ILE A 46 2.38 8.61 -11.29
CA ILE A 46 2.75 9.07 -9.95
C ILE A 46 1.59 9.82 -9.30
N SER A 47 0.95 10.74 -10.02
CA SER A 47 -0.22 11.48 -9.53
C SER A 47 -1.38 10.57 -9.17
N LEU A 48 -1.68 9.57 -10.02
CA LEU A 48 -2.68 8.55 -9.71
C LEU A 48 -2.31 7.78 -8.43
N GLY A 49 -1.05 7.37 -8.29
CA GLY A 49 -0.56 6.70 -7.08
C GLY A 49 -0.78 7.51 -5.81
N ILE A 50 -0.55 8.83 -5.84
CA ILE A 50 -0.79 9.74 -4.72
C ILE A 50 -2.28 9.80 -4.36
N ILE A 51 -3.14 9.91 -5.37
CA ILE A 51 -4.60 9.92 -5.19
C ILE A 51 -5.06 8.60 -4.54
N PHE A 52 -4.64 7.46 -5.09
CA PHE A 52 -4.96 6.15 -4.53
C PHE A 52 -4.45 5.99 -3.09
N SER A 53 -3.22 6.44 -2.82
CA SER A 53 -2.65 6.42 -1.47
C SER A 53 -3.41 7.32 -0.49
N SER A 54 -4.12 8.34 -0.96
CA SER A 54 -4.95 9.20 -0.10
C SER A 54 -6.29 8.55 0.20
N ILE A 55 -6.84 7.80 -0.77
CA ILE A 55 -8.13 7.11 -0.63
C ILE A 55 -8.02 5.91 0.32
N ILE A 56 -6.85 5.27 0.43
CA ILE A 56 -6.67 4.06 1.26
C ILE A 56 -7.11 4.25 2.72
N SER A 57 -6.91 5.45 3.29
CA SER A 57 -7.33 5.78 4.66
C SER A 57 -8.86 5.75 4.83
N TYR A 58 -9.61 5.90 3.74
CA TYR A 58 -11.09 5.93 3.71
C TYR A 58 -11.72 4.59 3.32
N PHE A 59 -10.92 3.54 3.07
CA PHE A 59 -11.46 2.21 2.76
C PHE A 59 -12.34 1.64 3.86
N HIS A 60 -12.14 2.07 5.10
CA HIS A 60 -12.99 1.68 6.22
C HIS A 60 -14.47 2.02 5.95
N ASP A 61 -14.80 3.18 5.38
CA ASP A 61 -16.20 3.58 5.10
C ASP A 61 -16.82 2.81 3.93
N ILE A 62 -15.98 2.35 2.98
CA ILE A 62 -16.43 1.53 1.85
C ILE A 62 -16.74 0.11 2.32
N LEU A 63 -15.87 -0.45 3.16
CA LEU A 63 -15.94 -1.86 3.56
C LEU A 63 -16.83 -2.10 4.78
N THR A 64 -17.14 -1.07 5.57
CA THR A 64 -17.92 -1.21 6.81
C THR A 64 -19.24 -0.46 6.77
N ASN A 65 -20.20 -0.95 7.56
CA ASN A 65 -21.46 -0.28 7.84
C ASN A 65 -21.29 0.75 8.97
N LYS A 66 -22.33 1.56 9.20
CA LYS A 66 -22.35 2.53 10.32
C LYS A 66 -22.19 1.86 11.68
N ASP A 67 -22.65 0.61 11.77
CA ASP A 67 -22.59 -0.21 12.98
C ASP A 67 -21.16 -0.76 13.26
N GLY A 68 -20.24 -0.59 12.31
CA GLY A 68 -18.82 -0.95 12.47
C GLY A 68 -18.45 -2.37 12.01
N GLU A 69 -19.44 -3.13 11.56
CA GLU A 69 -19.28 -4.46 10.95
C GLU A 69 -18.92 -4.37 9.46
N LEU A 70 -18.37 -5.45 8.92
CA LEU A 70 -18.09 -5.58 7.49
C LEU A 70 -19.40 -5.70 6.71
N ARG A 71 -19.43 -5.15 5.49
CA ARG A 71 -20.58 -5.29 4.59
C ARG A 71 -20.69 -6.72 4.04
N ASP A 72 -21.92 -7.18 3.84
CA ASP A 72 -22.23 -8.54 3.38
C ASP A 72 -21.59 -8.94 2.04
N TRP A 73 -21.31 -7.96 1.17
CA TRP A 73 -20.68 -8.22 -0.12
C TRP A 73 -19.17 -8.48 -0.01
N VAL A 74 -18.54 -8.15 1.11
CA VAL A 74 -17.10 -8.35 1.31
C VAL A 74 -16.85 -9.86 1.48
N PRO A 75 -16.13 -10.49 0.55
CA PRO A 75 -15.93 -11.94 0.62
C PRO A 75 -15.08 -12.29 1.84
N ASN A 76 -15.63 -13.13 2.73
CA ASN A 76 -14.86 -13.69 3.83
C ASN A 76 -14.01 -14.86 3.33
N LEU A 77 -12.73 -14.62 3.07
CA LEU A 77 -11.75 -15.65 2.70
C LEU A 77 -11.20 -16.42 3.92
N GLY A 78 -11.96 -16.49 5.02
CA GLY A 78 -11.49 -17.01 6.32
C GLY A 78 -10.61 -16.03 7.11
N LEU A 79 -10.30 -14.86 6.53
CA LEU A 79 -9.49 -13.82 7.16
C LEU A 79 -10.22 -13.15 8.33
N VAL A 80 -11.54 -13.04 8.26
CA VAL A 80 -12.36 -12.42 9.31
C VAL A 80 -12.19 -13.21 10.61
N ASP A 81 -12.16 -14.54 10.52
CA ASP A 81 -12.06 -15.42 11.69
C ASP A 81 -10.61 -15.64 12.13
N ALA A 82 -9.64 -15.55 11.20
CA ALA A 82 -8.21 -15.62 11.53
C ALA A 82 -7.67 -14.41 12.30
N ILE A 83 -8.33 -13.26 12.17
CA ILE A 83 -7.89 -11.96 12.72
C ILE A 83 -8.59 -11.64 14.05
N LYS A 84 -9.68 -12.35 14.38
CA LYS A 84 -10.40 -12.17 15.65
C LYS A 84 -9.57 -12.72 16.81
N ASP A 85 -9.54 -11.96 17.89
CA ASP A 85 -8.98 -12.39 19.16
C ASP A 85 -9.95 -13.34 19.89
N SER A 86 -9.48 -13.94 20.99
CA SER A 86 -10.25 -14.79 21.91
C SER A 86 -11.55 -14.16 22.42
N GLU A 87 -11.61 -12.84 22.49
CA GLU A 87 -12.79 -12.05 22.88
C GLU A 87 -13.74 -11.70 21.71
N GLY A 88 -13.41 -12.12 20.48
CA GLY A 88 -14.18 -11.85 19.26
C GLY A 88 -13.87 -10.52 18.58
N TYR A 89 -12.96 -9.72 19.14
CA TYR A 89 -12.54 -8.42 18.59
C TYR A 89 -11.48 -8.57 17.49
N PRO A 90 -11.58 -7.84 16.36
CA PRO A 90 -10.59 -7.92 15.28
C PRO A 90 -9.25 -7.28 15.68
N LEU A 91 -8.20 -8.09 15.84
CA LEU A 91 -6.88 -7.68 16.33
C LEU A 91 -6.95 -6.77 17.55
N GLY A 92 -7.85 -7.04 18.50
CA GLY A 92 -8.04 -6.25 19.73
C GLY A 92 -8.59 -4.83 19.53
N PHE A 93 -9.13 -4.51 18.35
CA PHE A 93 -9.86 -3.24 18.13
C PHE A 93 -11.34 -3.43 18.41
N THR A 94 -12.01 -2.36 18.82
CA THR A 94 -13.45 -2.39 19.12
C THR A 94 -14.27 -2.93 17.95
N ASN A 95 -14.05 -2.39 16.74
CA ASN A 95 -14.80 -2.74 15.53
C ASN A 95 -13.87 -2.79 14.30
N TYR A 96 -14.27 -3.49 13.24
CA TYR A 96 -13.52 -3.57 11.97
C TYR A 96 -13.30 -2.19 11.35
N ARG A 97 -14.26 -1.27 11.50
CA ARG A 97 -14.15 0.11 11.02
C ARG A 97 -12.92 0.82 11.60
N VAL A 98 -12.70 0.68 12.91
CA VAL A 98 -11.59 1.33 13.61
C VAL A 98 -10.26 0.69 13.21
N LEU A 99 -10.21 -0.65 13.13
CA LEU A 99 -9.05 -1.38 12.63
C LEU A 99 -8.65 -0.89 11.23
N LEU A 100 -9.58 -0.92 10.27
CA LEU A 100 -9.31 -0.54 8.88
C LEU A 100 -8.91 0.94 8.76
N TYR A 101 -9.53 1.81 9.55
CA TYR A 101 -9.17 3.23 9.58
C TYR A 101 -7.72 3.44 10.05
N ILE A 102 -7.37 2.90 11.22
CA ILE A 102 -6.04 3.09 11.82
C ILE A 102 -4.97 2.42 10.95
N LEU A 103 -5.23 1.21 10.46
CA LEU A 103 -4.27 0.46 9.66
C LEU A 103 -4.10 1.12 8.27
N GLY A 104 -5.20 1.54 7.64
CA GLY A 104 -5.18 2.29 6.38
C GLY A 104 -4.41 3.61 6.50
N LEU A 105 -4.65 4.37 7.57
CA LEU A 105 -3.93 5.61 7.85
C LEU A 105 -2.42 5.38 7.99
N ASN A 106 -2.02 4.37 8.76
CA ASN A 106 -0.60 4.05 8.96
C ASN A 106 0.07 3.58 7.66
N ILE A 107 -0.61 2.79 6.83
CA ILE A 107 -0.12 2.39 5.50
C ILE A 107 0.02 3.62 4.59
N ALA A 108 -0.98 4.52 4.55
CA ALA A 108 -0.94 5.73 3.75
C ALA A 108 0.28 6.60 4.11
N MET A 109 0.50 6.83 5.41
CA MET A 109 1.65 7.57 5.90
C MET A 109 2.97 6.89 5.52
N HIS A 110 3.05 5.56 5.65
CA HIS A 110 4.26 4.81 5.30
C HIS A 110 4.58 4.90 3.80
N ILE A 111 3.58 4.76 2.92
CA ILE A 111 3.72 4.96 1.47
C ILE A 111 4.19 6.39 1.17
N GLY A 112 3.64 7.39 1.86
CA GLY A 112 4.07 8.79 1.73
C GLY A 112 5.56 8.99 2.04
N TYR A 113 6.03 8.46 3.17
CA TYR A 113 7.45 8.53 3.54
C TYR A 113 8.36 7.74 2.60
N LEU A 114 7.94 6.56 2.14
CA LEU A 114 8.67 5.80 1.13
C LEU A 114 8.77 6.56 -0.19
N GLY A 115 7.66 7.15 -0.65
CA GLY A 115 7.61 7.98 -1.85
C GLY A 115 8.58 9.16 -1.73
N TRP A 116 8.59 9.85 -0.59
CA TRP A 116 9.52 10.94 -0.34
C TRP A 116 10.99 10.48 -0.33
N TYR A 117 11.28 9.32 0.27
CA TYR A 117 12.63 8.75 0.27
C TYR A 117 13.16 8.46 -1.15
N PHE A 118 12.31 7.96 -2.05
CA PHE A 118 12.68 7.74 -3.45
C PHE A 118 12.80 9.06 -4.22
N ALA A 119 11.91 10.03 -3.98
CA ALA A 119 11.96 11.35 -4.59
C ALA A 119 13.21 12.15 -4.18
N ALA A 120 13.73 11.95 -2.97
CA ALA A 120 14.93 12.61 -2.45
C ALA A 120 16.25 12.01 -2.97
N LYS A 121 16.24 11.21 -4.06
CA LYS A 121 17.46 10.62 -4.64
C LYS A 121 18.50 11.70 -4.97
N GLY A 122 19.73 11.51 -4.47
CA GLY A 122 20.84 12.46 -4.65
C GLY A 122 20.85 13.65 -3.68
N LYS A 123 19.86 13.76 -2.79
CA LYS A 123 19.85 14.81 -1.75
C LYS A 123 20.53 14.32 -0.47
N PRO A 124 21.29 15.17 0.25
CA PRO A 124 22.01 14.78 1.46
C PRO A 124 21.06 14.38 2.60
N TYR A 125 19.88 15.01 2.68
CA TYR A 125 18.89 14.72 3.72
C TYR A 125 18.12 13.41 3.49
N ARG A 126 18.31 12.72 2.36
CA ARG A 126 17.56 11.49 2.03
C ARG A 126 17.62 10.44 3.14
N PHE A 127 18.78 10.30 3.78
CA PHE A 127 18.96 9.32 4.85
C PHE A 127 18.17 9.66 6.11
N PHE A 128 17.93 10.95 6.39
CA PHE A 128 17.06 11.34 7.52
C PHE A 128 15.60 10.95 7.30
N ILE A 129 15.14 10.84 6.05
CA ILE A 129 13.78 10.37 5.72
C ILE A 129 13.60 8.89 6.10
N LEU A 130 14.68 8.10 6.21
CA LEU A 130 14.56 6.70 6.66
C LEU A 130 14.04 6.59 8.09
N VAL A 131 14.27 7.59 8.95
CA VAL A 131 13.79 7.59 10.33
C VAL A 131 12.26 7.47 10.38
N PRO A 132 11.47 8.38 9.78
CA PRO A 132 10.01 8.23 9.74
C PRO A 132 9.54 7.01 8.93
N VAL A 133 10.31 6.53 7.93
CA VAL A 133 9.99 5.26 7.22
C VAL A 133 10.03 4.07 8.18
N PHE A 134 11.08 3.94 8.99
CA PHE A 134 11.19 2.83 9.95
C PHE A 134 10.19 2.95 11.10
N ILE A 135 9.94 4.17 11.61
CA ILE A 135 8.96 4.39 12.68
C ILE A 135 7.54 4.06 12.20
N SER A 136 7.17 4.48 10.99
CA SER A 136 5.85 4.14 10.43
C SER A 136 5.70 2.64 10.17
N LEU A 137 6.76 1.98 9.67
CA LEU A 137 6.76 0.52 9.52
C LEU A 137 6.59 -0.20 10.87
N TYR A 138 7.31 0.27 11.89
CA TYR A 138 7.19 -0.24 13.25
C TYR A 138 5.75 -0.14 13.77
N GLN A 139 5.09 1.01 13.57
CA GLN A 139 3.69 1.19 14.00
C GLN A 139 2.74 0.23 13.27
N ILE A 140 2.96 -0.02 11.97
CA ILE A 140 2.17 -1.01 11.21
C ILE A 140 2.35 -2.41 11.81
N ILE A 141 3.58 -2.81 12.13
CA ILE A 141 3.87 -4.10 12.75
C ILE A 141 3.20 -4.22 14.12
N ILE A 142 3.28 -3.19 14.97
CA ILE A 142 2.61 -3.17 16.28
C ILE A 142 1.09 -3.36 16.14
N ASN A 143 0.48 -2.71 15.15
CA ASN A 143 -0.95 -2.85 14.89
C ASN A 143 -1.31 -4.26 14.41
N LEU A 144 -0.52 -4.84 13.49
CA LEU A 144 -0.75 -6.18 12.92
C LEU A 144 -0.54 -7.30 13.92
N LEU A 145 0.39 -7.13 14.87
CA LEU A 145 0.68 -8.11 15.92
C LEU A 145 -0.21 -7.95 17.16
N ASN A 146 -1.20 -7.05 17.13
CA ASN A 146 -2.05 -6.69 18.27
C ASN A 146 -1.24 -6.29 19.53
N GLN A 147 -0.07 -5.65 19.37
CA GLN A 147 0.83 -5.28 20.47
C GLN A 147 0.59 -3.85 20.99
N ARG A 148 -0.60 -3.29 20.78
CA ARG A 148 -0.89 -1.86 21.06
C ARG A 148 -0.94 -1.51 22.55
N SER A 149 -1.30 -2.46 23.42
CA SER A 149 -1.29 -2.28 24.87
C SER A 149 0.04 -2.70 25.51
N SER A 150 0.98 -3.21 24.73
CA SER A 150 2.27 -3.69 25.24
C SER A 150 3.25 -2.54 25.46
N VAL A 151 4.29 -2.81 26.27
CA VAL A 151 5.44 -1.92 26.50
C VAL A 151 6.14 -1.52 25.20
N LEU A 152 6.00 -2.31 24.12
CA LEU A 152 6.54 -1.96 22.81
C LEU A 152 5.88 -0.68 22.25
N ASN A 153 4.58 -0.50 22.49
CA ASN A 153 3.86 0.68 21.99
C ASN A 153 4.04 1.93 22.86
N ASP A 154 4.74 1.84 24.00
CA ASP A 154 4.98 2.97 24.89
C ASP A 154 5.83 4.06 24.23
N VAL A 155 5.59 5.29 24.64
CA VAL A 155 6.31 6.48 24.15
C VAL A 155 7.81 6.34 24.40
N SER A 156 8.20 5.88 25.59
CA SER A 156 9.61 5.64 25.94
C SER A 156 10.27 4.65 24.99
N THR A 157 9.62 3.53 24.70
CA THR A 157 10.15 2.49 23.83
C THR A 157 10.29 3.00 22.39
N LYS A 158 9.30 3.71 21.87
CA LYS A 158 9.36 4.34 20.54
C LYS A 158 10.49 5.36 20.43
N PHE A 159 10.71 6.13 21.49
CA PHE A 159 11.80 7.10 21.54
C PHE A 159 13.17 6.41 21.50
N ILE A 160 13.36 5.34 22.29
CA ILE A 160 14.59 4.53 22.27
C ILE A 160 14.82 3.94 20.87
N ILE A 161 13.80 3.33 20.27
CA ILE A 161 13.87 2.77 18.90
C ILE A 161 14.28 3.85 17.90
N THR A 162 13.71 5.05 18.01
CA THR A 162 14.03 6.19 17.14
C THR A 162 15.50 6.58 17.25
N ILE A 163 16.04 6.67 18.47
CA ILE A 163 17.46 6.97 18.70
C ILE A 163 18.34 5.88 18.08
N VAL A 164 18.02 4.61 18.30
CA VAL A 164 18.79 3.48 17.74
C VAL A 164 18.81 3.53 16.21
N ILE A 165 17.68 3.82 15.56
CA ILE A 165 17.58 3.98 14.11
C ILE A 165 18.45 5.14 13.62
N ILE A 166 18.39 6.30 14.29
CA ILE A 166 19.21 7.47 13.94
C ILE A 166 20.70 7.12 14.01
N ILE A 167 21.14 6.48 15.10
CA ILE A 167 22.54 6.05 15.27
C ILE A 167 22.94 5.08 14.15
N ALA A 168 22.10 4.08 13.85
CA ALA A 168 22.37 3.11 12.80
C ALA A 168 22.51 3.77 11.41
N ILE A 169 21.66 4.74 11.09
CA ILE A 169 21.73 5.51 9.84
C ILE A 169 23.01 6.34 9.78
N VAL A 170 23.37 7.03 10.87
CA VAL A 170 24.59 7.85 10.93
C VAL A 170 25.84 6.98 10.77
N LEU A 171 25.92 5.85 11.48
CA LEU A 171 27.02 4.90 11.36
C LEU A 171 27.13 4.35 9.93
N ASN A 172 26.02 3.94 9.33
CA ASN A 172 26.00 3.46 7.95
C ASN A 172 26.52 4.53 6.97
N PHE A 173 26.11 5.79 7.14
CA PHE A 173 26.58 6.91 6.33
C PHE A 173 28.09 7.13 6.45
N TYR A 174 28.65 7.12 7.67
CA TYR A 174 30.08 7.29 7.89
C TYR A 174 30.92 6.11 7.40
N LEU A 175 30.50 4.88 7.67
CA LEU A 175 31.19 3.66 7.20
C LEU A 175 31.26 3.63 5.68
N ARG A 176 30.16 3.98 5.01
CA ARG A 176 30.13 4.05 3.55
C ARG A 176 31.08 5.11 3.00
N LYS A 177 31.10 6.31 3.59
CA LYS A 177 31.99 7.40 3.16
C LYS A 177 33.47 7.04 3.34
N ASN A 178 33.83 6.30 4.39
CA ASN A 178 35.21 5.85 4.61
C ASN A 178 35.64 4.79 3.60
N ASN A 179 34.77 3.83 3.26
CA ASN A 179 35.06 2.83 2.24
C ASN A 179 35.27 3.47 0.85
N GLU A 180 34.48 4.48 0.49
CA GLU A 180 34.65 5.21 -0.77
C GLU A 180 36.00 5.97 -0.85
N LYS A 181 36.58 6.38 0.29
CA LYS A 181 37.89 7.06 0.34
C LYS A 181 39.09 6.12 0.27
N ASN A 182 38.95 4.87 0.71
CA ASN A 182 40.05 3.88 0.74
C ASN A 182 40.22 3.08 -0.57
N THR A 183 39.46 3.43 -1.62
CA THR A 183 39.51 2.76 -2.94
C THR A 183 40.28 3.54 -4.00
N TYR A 184 41.07 4.54 -3.58
CA TYR A 184 41.99 5.32 -4.41
C TYR A 184 43.40 5.24 -3.84
#